data_AF-A0A7W2IYH5-F1
#
_entry.id   AF-A0A7W2IYH5-F1
#
_cell.length_a   1.000
_cell.length_b   1.000
_cell.length_c   1.000
_cell.angle_alpha   90.00
_cell.angle_beta   90.00
_cell.angle_gamma   90.00
#
_symmetry.space_group_name_H-M   'P 1'
#
loop_
_entity.id
_entity.type
_entity.pdbx_description
1 polymer ?
#
loop_
_entity_poly.entity_id
_entity_poly.type
_entity_poly.pdbx_seq_one_letter_code
_entity_poly.pdbx_strand_id
1 'polypeptide(L)'
;MKMFYYIVTIIALLFSSSLTAQIVSVGGKFQKDWMFQTTINYPFVFDEDSRHEVMLGLDYTSKNNQAPSGLTPQITYGYYVVDSAYKDFMVMAGVSTGYTVNLNSAFKSQIRVSPFVYAEYFSFLNVKVGYDYGTQINKGYPYVSIGLGGFHMFRHFKIM
;
A
#
# COMPACT_ATOMS: atom_id res chain seq x y z
N MET A 1 -15.74 9.88 22.43
CA MET A 1 -14.55 10.69 22.81
C MET A 1 -13.29 9.87 23.04
N LYS A 2 -13.26 8.86 23.92
CA LYS A 2 -12.04 8.05 24.17
C LYS A 2 -11.39 7.44 22.91
N MET A 3 -12.18 6.91 21.99
CA MET A 3 -11.71 6.35 20.71
C MET A 3 -11.02 7.39 19.80
N PHE A 4 -11.49 8.64 19.82
CA PHE A 4 -10.87 9.73 19.06
C PHE A 4 -9.49 10.07 19.60
N TYR A 5 -9.33 10.10 20.93
CA TYR A 5 -8.02 10.28 21.56
C TYR A 5 -7.05 9.16 21.19
N TYR A 6 -7.46 7.89 21.19
CA TYR A 6 -6.57 6.80 20.77
C TYR A 6 -6.13 6.92 19.31
N ILE A 7 -7.03 7.30 18.41
CA ILE A 7 -6.71 7.53 17.00
C ILE A 7 -5.72 8.69 16.86
N VAL A 8 -5.96 9.82 17.54
CA VAL A 8 -5.08 10.99 17.51
C VAL A 8 -3.71 10.68 18.12
N THR A 9 -3.65 9.90 19.20
CA THR A 9 -2.38 9.50 19.83
C THR A 9 -1.59 8.53 18.96
N ILE A 10 -2.24 7.57 18.30
CA ILE A 10 -1.58 6.68 17.33
C ILE A 10 -1.03 7.49 16.15
N ILE A 11 -1.82 8.42 15.61
CA ILE A 11 -1.40 9.33 14.55
C ILE A 11 -0.21 10.18 15.02
N ALA A 12 -0.28 10.80 16.19
CA ALA A 12 0.79 11.63 16.73
C ALA A 12 2.09 10.84 16.99
N LEU A 13 1.98 9.59 17.45
CA LEU A 13 3.13 8.68 17.61
C LEU A 13 3.78 8.37 16.26
N LEU A 14 2.98 8.10 15.21
CA LEU A 14 3.47 7.87 13.84
C LEU A 14 4.17 9.08 13.22
N PHE A 15 3.90 10.30 13.71
CA PHE A 15 4.54 11.55 13.26
C PHE A 15 5.69 12.04 14.15
N SER A 16 5.95 11.39 15.30
CA SER A 16 6.97 11.83 16.28
C SER A 16 8.35 11.19 16.14
N SER A 17 8.48 10.13 15.33
CA SER A 17 9.77 9.57 14.95
C SER A 17 10.39 10.40 13.83
N SER A 18 11.69 10.68 13.92
CA SER A 18 12.52 11.23 12.83
C SER A 18 12.09 10.65 11.48
N LEU A 19 11.60 11.52 10.58
CA LEU A 19 10.94 11.26 9.30
C LEU A 19 11.51 10.03 8.55
N THR A 20 11.09 8.84 8.93
CA THR A 20 11.09 7.69 8.02
C THR A 20 9.97 7.99 7.03
N ALA A 21 10.34 8.24 5.77
CA ALA A 21 9.40 8.64 4.74
C ALA A 21 8.19 7.70 4.71
N GLN A 22 7.02 8.20 5.11
CA GLN A 22 5.76 7.47 5.01
C GLN A 22 5.37 7.42 3.53
N ILE A 23 5.16 6.21 3.02
CA ILE A 23 4.73 6.00 1.64
C ILE A 23 3.23 6.23 1.60
N VAL A 24 2.83 7.38 1.06
CA VAL A 24 1.42 7.77 0.93
C VAL A 24 1.05 7.78 -0.53
N SER A 25 0.02 7.04 -0.93
CA SER A 25 -0.54 7.06 -2.28
C SER A 25 -2.03 7.36 -2.24
N VAL A 26 -2.51 8.14 -3.22
CA VAL A 26 -3.92 8.43 -3.44
C VAL A 26 -4.22 8.27 -4.93
N GLY A 27 -5.26 7.54 -5.28
CA GLY A 27 -5.56 7.24 -6.66
C GLY A 27 -6.81 6.43 -6.89
N GLY A 28 -6.85 5.77 -8.04
CA GLY A 28 -7.93 4.88 -8.46
C GLY A 28 -7.43 3.45 -8.62
N LYS A 29 -8.22 2.49 -8.12
CA LYS A 29 -8.03 1.07 -8.33
C LYS A 29 -9.18 0.51 -9.15
N PHE A 30 -8.86 -0.08 -10.29
CA PHE A 30 -9.81 -0.86 -11.09
C PHE A 30 -9.73 -2.33 -10.69
N GLN A 31 -10.85 -2.87 -10.20
CA GLN A 31 -11.02 -4.27 -9.86
C GLN A 31 -12.45 -4.68 -10.19
N LYS A 32 -12.68 -5.03 -11.46
CA LYS A 32 -14.00 -5.15 -12.12
C LYS A 32 -14.76 -3.82 -12.24
N ASP A 33 -14.74 -3.00 -11.19
CA ASP A 33 -15.25 -1.63 -11.15
C ASP A 33 -14.16 -0.69 -10.60
N TRP A 34 -14.29 0.60 -10.92
CA TRP A 34 -13.40 1.64 -10.39
C TRP A 34 -13.69 1.92 -8.91
N MET A 35 -12.62 2.03 -8.14
CA MET A 35 -12.63 2.40 -6.73
C MET A 35 -11.64 3.54 -6.51
N PHE A 36 -11.97 4.45 -5.60
CA PHE A 36 -10.97 5.31 -4.99
C PHE A 36 -10.09 4.45 -4.07
N GLN A 37 -8.78 4.68 -4.08
CA GLN A 37 -7.82 4.03 -3.21
C GLN A 37 -6.91 5.07 -2.55
N THR A 38 -6.66 4.88 -1.27
CA THR A 38 -5.56 5.55 -0.58
C THR A 38 -4.81 4.56 0.28
N THR A 39 -3.50 4.68 0.33
CA THR A 39 -2.66 3.78 1.11
C THR A 39 -1.62 4.61 1.86
N ILE A 40 -1.38 4.24 3.12
CA ILE A 40 -0.26 4.75 3.91
C ILE A 40 0.55 3.53 4.33
N ASN A 41 1.85 3.49 4.02
CA ASN A 41 2.76 2.45 4.46
C ASN A 41 3.94 3.07 5.21
N TYR A 42 4.27 2.44 6.34
CA TYR A 42 5.44 2.70 7.15
C TYR A 42 6.48 1.59 6.87
N PRO A 43 7.60 1.93 6.22
CA PRO A 43 8.65 0.97 5.93
C PRO A 43 9.56 0.73 7.14
N PHE A 44 9.88 -0.54 7.38
CA PHE A 44 10.90 -1.01 8.31
C PHE A 44 12.19 -1.25 7.53
N VAL A 45 13.16 -0.37 7.75
CA VAL A 45 14.50 -0.48 7.16
C VAL A 45 15.34 -1.32 8.11
N PHE A 46 15.74 -2.50 7.66
CA PHE A 46 16.75 -3.30 8.36
C PHE A 46 18.17 -2.93 7.89
N ASP A 47 18.31 -2.53 6.63
CA ASP A 47 19.55 -2.12 5.97
C ASP A 47 19.20 -1.15 4.82
N GLU A 48 19.89 0.00 4.74
CA GLU A 48 19.63 1.05 3.74
C GLU A 48 20.06 0.66 2.32
N ASP A 49 21.04 -0.26 2.19
CA ASP A 49 21.49 -0.76 0.89
C ASP A 49 20.76 -2.06 0.49
N SER A 50 19.79 -2.51 1.30
CA SER A 50 18.99 -3.70 1.01
C SER A 50 17.95 -3.45 -0.08
N ARG A 51 17.87 -4.38 -1.04
CA ARG A 51 16.79 -4.42 -2.04
C ARG A 51 15.47 -4.95 -1.48
N HIS A 52 15.44 -5.34 -0.22
CA HIS A 52 14.26 -5.88 0.44
C HIS A 52 13.69 -4.87 1.42
N GLU A 53 12.37 -4.71 1.40
CA GLU A 53 11.64 -3.83 2.31
C GLU A 53 10.45 -4.56 2.92
N VAL A 54 10.23 -4.35 4.21
CA VAL A 54 9.00 -4.75 4.91
C VAL A 54 8.28 -3.48 5.31
N MET A 55 6.97 -3.41 5.10
CA MET A 55 6.15 -2.26 5.48
C MET A 55 4.94 -2.70 6.27
N LEU A 56 4.53 -1.90 7.25
CA LEU A 56 3.19 -1.97 7.83
C LEU A 56 2.39 -0.79 7.35
N GLY A 57 1.14 -1.01 6.98
CA GLY A 57 0.34 0.06 6.40
C GLY A 57 -1.15 -0.16 6.54
N LEU A 58 -1.86 0.80 5.98
CA LEU A 58 -3.31 0.85 5.94
C LEU A 58 -3.71 1.16 4.50
N ASP A 59 -4.48 0.25 3.91
CA ASP A 59 -5.08 0.42 2.59
C ASP A 59 -6.57 0.68 2.74
N TYR A 60 -7.06 1.75 2.14
CA TYR A 60 -8.49 2.04 2.01
C TYR A 60 -8.89 1.98 0.55
N THR A 61 -9.96 1.23 0.27
CA THR A 61 -10.63 1.19 -1.03
C THR A 61 -12.11 1.53 -0.86
N SER A 62 -12.63 2.41 -1.71
CA SER A 62 -14.05 2.76 -1.71
C SER A 62 -14.91 1.55 -2.09
N LYS A 63 -16.19 1.61 -1.75
CA LYS A 63 -17.14 0.51 -1.97
C LYS A 63 -17.14 0.02 -3.43
N ASN A 64 -17.08 -1.29 -3.60
CA ASN A 64 -17.23 -2.00 -4.87
C ASN A 64 -18.26 -3.12 -4.72
N ASN A 65 -19.23 -3.19 -5.64
CA ASN A 65 -20.30 -4.19 -5.57
C ASN A 65 -19.87 -5.56 -6.09
N GLN A 66 -18.75 -5.63 -6.81
CA GLN A 66 -18.27 -6.84 -7.47
C GLN A 66 -17.04 -7.46 -6.81
N ALA A 67 -16.41 -6.75 -5.86
CA ALA A 67 -15.23 -7.23 -5.16
C ALA A 67 -15.12 -6.71 -3.72
N PRO A 68 -14.38 -7.39 -2.84
CA PRO A 68 -14.10 -6.92 -1.49
C PRO A 68 -13.40 -5.55 -1.49
N SER A 69 -13.92 -4.62 -0.70
CA SER A 69 -13.41 -3.26 -0.58
C SER A 69 -13.55 -2.76 0.85
N GLY A 70 -12.65 -1.89 1.28
CA GLY A 70 -12.73 -1.28 2.60
C GLY A 70 -11.37 -0.99 3.18
N LEU A 71 -11.30 -1.04 4.50
CA LEU A 71 -10.11 -0.70 5.26
C LEU A 71 -9.30 -1.97 5.56
N THR A 72 -8.02 -1.98 5.20
CA THR A 72 -7.14 -3.14 5.31
C THR A 72 -5.82 -2.73 5.95
N PRO A 73 -5.69 -2.85 7.29
CA PRO A 73 -4.37 -2.91 7.91
C PRO A 73 -3.60 -4.09 7.31
N GLN A 74 -2.40 -3.84 6.81
CA GLN A 74 -1.62 -4.80 6.04
C GLN A 74 -0.14 -4.76 6.41
N ILE A 75 0.49 -5.91 6.27
CA ILE A 75 1.95 -6.05 6.17
C ILE A 75 2.31 -6.30 4.71
N THR A 76 3.34 -5.64 4.23
CA THR A 76 3.82 -5.77 2.85
C THR A 76 5.28 -6.14 2.86
N TYR A 77 5.64 -7.11 2.04
CA TYR A 77 7.03 -7.39 1.68
C TYR A 77 7.24 -6.97 0.23
N GLY A 78 8.34 -6.27 -0.03
CA GLY A 78 8.75 -5.81 -1.35
C GLY A 78 10.20 -6.17 -1.65
N TYR A 79 10.47 -6.47 -2.92
CA TYR A 79 11.81 -6.58 -3.49
C TYR A 79 11.94 -5.58 -4.64
N TYR A 80 12.91 -4.69 -4.53
CA TYR A 80 13.23 -3.73 -5.58
C TYR A 80 13.92 -4.45 -6.75
N VAL A 81 13.18 -4.59 -7.86
CA VAL A 81 13.66 -5.17 -9.12
C VAL A 81 14.52 -4.15 -9.86
N VAL A 82 14.08 -2.89 -9.85
CA VAL A 82 14.84 -1.76 -10.36
C VAL A 82 14.89 -0.71 -9.27
N ASP A 83 16.10 -0.51 -8.75
CA ASP A 83 16.43 0.55 -7.79
C ASP A 83 17.76 1.17 -8.23
N SER A 84 17.74 2.47 -8.51
CA SER A 84 18.92 3.23 -8.90
C SER A 84 18.71 4.69 -8.56
N ALA A 85 19.63 5.25 -7.79
CA ALA A 85 19.63 6.66 -7.39
C ALA A 85 19.62 7.67 -8.56
N TYR A 86 19.87 7.21 -9.79
CA TYR A 86 19.95 8.04 -10.99
C TYR A 86 18.77 7.84 -11.96
N LYS A 87 17.81 6.98 -11.62
CA LYS A 87 16.66 6.70 -12.50
C LYS A 87 15.45 7.49 -12.04
N ASP A 88 14.71 8.02 -13.01
CA ASP A 88 13.40 8.65 -12.78
C ASP A 88 12.30 7.62 -12.51
N PHE A 89 12.63 6.33 -12.36
CA PHE A 89 11.67 5.28 -12.09
C PHE A 89 12.23 4.19 -11.17
N MET A 90 11.31 3.54 -10.47
CA MET A 90 11.57 2.40 -9.59
C MET A 90 10.55 1.30 -9.86
N VAL A 91 10.97 0.04 -9.72
CA VAL A 91 10.08 -1.12 -9.83
C VAL A 91 10.28 -2.05 -8.64
N MET A 92 9.18 -2.42 -8.00
CA MET A 92 9.13 -3.33 -6.85
C MET A 92 8.15 -4.47 -7.13
N ALA A 93 8.59 -5.71 -6.90
CA ALA A 93 7.69 -6.85 -6.84
C ALA A 93 7.45 -7.20 -5.37
N GLY A 94 6.21 -7.50 -4.99
CA GLY A 94 5.89 -7.69 -3.58
C GLY A 94 4.61 -8.47 -3.33
N VAL A 95 4.35 -8.69 -2.05
CA VAL A 95 3.11 -9.28 -1.55
C VAL A 95 2.65 -8.51 -0.34
N SER A 96 1.38 -8.11 -0.32
CA SER A 96 0.73 -7.59 0.88
C SER A 96 -0.27 -8.58 1.45
N THR A 97 -0.35 -8.67 2.77
CA THR A 97 -1.39 -9.44 3.46
C THR A 97 -1.97 -8.63 4.59
N GLY A 98 -3.29 -8.69 4.77
CA GLY A 98 -3.98 -7.87 5.76
C GLY A 98 -5.40 -8.32 6.00
N TYR A 99 -6.00 -7.84 7.09
CA TYR A 99 -7.39 -8.12 7.40
C TYR A 99 -8.27 -6.98 6.87
N THR A 100 -9.03 -7.24 5.81
CA THR A 100 -9.95 -6.28 5.21
C THR A 100 -11.24 -6.22 6.00
N VAL A 101 -11.48 -5.11 6.69
CA VAL A 101 -12.78 -4.73 7.23
C VAL A 101 -13.62 -4.23 6.07
N ASN A 102 -14.57 -5.06 5.64
CA ASN A 102 -15.35 -4.78 4.45
C ASN A 102 -16.38 -3.69 4.72
N LEU A 103 -16.42 -2.69 3.85
CA LEU A 103 -17.43 -1.62 3.91
C LEU A 103 -18.67 -1.96 3.08
N ASN A 104 -18.64 -3.05 2.32
CA ASN A 104 -19.78 -3.56 1.59
C ASN A 104 -20.40 -4.75 2.34
N SER A 105 -21.69 -4.65 2.68
CA SER A 105 -22.44 -5.73 3.33
C SER A 105 -22.56 -7.01 2.50
N ALA A 106 -22.35 -6.92 1.18
CA ALA A 106 -22.37 -8.08 0.29
C ALA A 106 -21.16 -9.02 0.49
N PHE A 107 -20.09 -8.55 1.15
CA PHE A 107 -18.87 -9.31 1.34
C PHE A 107 -18.50 -9.36 2.82
N LYS A 108 -18.08 -10.53 3.30
CA LYS A 108 -17.56 -10.66 4.67
C LYS A 108 -16.20 -9.98 4.79
N SER A 109 -15.92 -9.44 5.98
CA SER A 109 -14.55 -9.07 6.37
C SER A 109 -13.66 -10.31 6.38
N GLN A 110 -12.45 -10.19 5.86
CA GLN A 110 -11.60 -11.36 5.59
C GLN A 110 -10.14 -10.99 5.46
N ILE A 111 -9.26 -11.99 5.57
CA ILE A 111 -7.86 -11.83 5.19
C ILE A 111 -7.77 -11.72 3.67
N ARG A 112 -6.98 -10.77 3.21
CA ARG A 112 -6.69 -10.51 1.80
C ARG A 112 -5.18 -10.63 1.59
N VAL A 113 -4.78 -11.48 0.65
CA VAL A 113 -3.39 -11.64 0.21
C VAL A 113 -3.28 -11.12 -1.21
N SER A 114 -2.30 -10.26 -1.47
CA SER A 114 -2.19 -9.51 -2.72
C SER A 114 -0.75 -9.50 -3.22
N PRO A 115 -0.32 -10.47 -4.04
CA PRO A 115 0.89 -10.31 -4.85
C PRO A 115 0.71 -9.17 -5.85
N PHE A 116 1.78 -8.41 -6.09
CA PHE A 116 1.76 -7.26 -6.99
C PHE A 116 3.12 -6.93 -7.58
N VAL A 117 3.09 -6.17 -8.68
CA VAL A 117 4.20 -5.37 -9.20
C VAL A 117 3.81 -3.90 -9.07
N TYR A 118 4.71 -3.11 -8.53
CA TYR A 118 4.58 -1.69 -8.28
C TYR A 118 5.66 -0.96 -9.06
N ALA A 119 5.29 0.12 -9.73
CA ALA A 119 6.21 1.02 -10.40
C ALA A 119 5.92 2.44 -9.95
N GLU A 120 6.98 3.21 -9.74
CA GLU A 120 6.92 4.64 -9.44
C GLU A 120 7.73 5.39 -10.51
N TYR A 121 7.21 6.52 -10.96
CA TYR A 121 7.82 7.42 -11.94
C TYR A 121 7.85 8.85 -11.39
N PHE A 122 8.98 9.52 -11.54
CA PHE A 122 9.31 10.82 -10.95
C PHE A 122 9.02 10.93 -9.44
N SER A 123 9.08 9.82 -8.71
CA SER A 123 8.79 9.74 -7.27
C SER A 123 7.35 10.08 -6.83
N PHE A 124 6.45 10.42 -7.76
CA PHE A 124 5.09 10.86 -7.41
C PHE A 124 4.00 10.22 -8.26
N LEU A 125 4.28 9.59 -9.40
CA LEU A 125 3.27 8.86 -10.16
C LEU A 125 3.50 7.38 -9.95
N ASN A 126 2.50 6.67 -9.42
CA ASN A 126 2.64 5.24 -9.18
C ASN A 126 1.58 4.41 -9.90
N VAL A 127 1.99 3.22 -10.32
CA VAL A 127 1.15 2.20 -10.91
C VAL A 127 1.39 0.88 -10.17
N LYS A 128 0.32 0.21 -9.77
CA LYS A 128 0.36 -1.07 -9.08
C LYS A 128 -0.55 -2.06 -9.78
N VAL A 129 0.00 -3.15 -10.27
CA VAL A 129 -0.77 -4.25 -10.89
C VAL A 129 -0.63 -5.47 -10.02
N GLY A 130 -1.73 -6.16 -9.74
CA GLY A 130 -1.67 -7.32 -8.86
C GLY A 130 -2.94 -8.15 -8.85
N TYR A 131 -3.05 -9.00 -7.85
CA TYR A 131 -4.15 -9.93 -7.69
C TYR A 131 -4.59 -10.02 -6.23
N ASP A 132 -5.78 -9.53 -5.90
CA ASP A 132 -6.33 -9.60 -4.54
C ASP A 132 -7.03 -10.95 -4.35
N TYR A 133 -6.50 -11.81 -3.48
CA TYR A 133 -7.13 -13.07 -3.08
C TYR A 133 -7.78 -12.95 -1.71
N GLY A 134 -9.11 -13.12 -1.64
CA GLY A 134 -9.88 -13.12 -0.39
C GLY A 134 -10.06 -14.54 0.16
N THR A 135 -9.59 -14.78 1.38
CA THR A 135 -9.51 -16.13 1.95
C THR A 135 -10.86 -16.74 2.31
N GLN A 136 -11.83 -15.92 2.74
CA GLN A 136 -13.16 -16.41 3.16
C GLN A 136 -14.07 -16.71 1.96
N ILE A 137 -13.91 -15.96 0.87
CA ILE A 137 -14.66 -16.18 -0.37
C ILE A 137 -13.93 -17.11 -1.36
N ASN A 138 -12.72 -17.57 -1.00
CA ASN A 138 -11.85 -18.44 -1.82
C ASN A 138 -11.79 -17.99 -3.29
N LYS A 139 -11.61 -16.69 -3.51
CA LYS A 139 -11.69 -16.08 -4.83
C LYS A 139 -10.72 -14.92 -4.92
N GLY A 140 -10.13 -14.76 -6.11
CA GLY A 140 -9.26 -13.64 -6.39
C GLY A 140 -9.72 -12.75 -7.52
N TYR A 141 -9.10 -11.57 -7.55
CA TYR A 141 -9.50 -10.45 -8.39
C TYR A 141 -8.26 -9.73 -8.90
N PRO A 142 -7.96 -9.78 -10.21
CA PRO A 142 -6.90 -8.97 -10.77
C PRO A 142 -7.26 -7.49 -10.62
N TYR A 143 -6.25 -6.66 -10.41
CA TYR A 143 -6.44 -5.23 -10.30
C TYR A 143 -5.31 -4.44 -10.95
N VAL A 144 -5.64 -3.22 -11.34
CA VAL A 144 -4.69 -2.17 -11.71
C VAL A 144 -5.03 -0.96 -10.85
N SER A 145 -4.03 -0.36 -10.23
CA SER A 145 -4.14 0.86 -9.46
C SER A 145 -3.17 1.90 -10.01
N ILE A 146 -3.64 3.14 -10.10
CA ILE A 146 -2.88 4.29 -10.58
C ILE A 146 -3.11 5.41 -9.58
N GLY A 147 -2.04 6.01 -9.09
CA GLY A 147 -2.13 7.04 -8.07
C GLY A 147 -0.99 8.05 -8.11
N LEU A 148 -1.17 9.07 -7.29
CA LEU A 148 -0.15 10.07 -6.98
C LEU A 148 0.43 9.81 -5.59
N GLY A 149 1.71 10.13 -5.41
CA GLY A 149 2.51 9.81 -4.23
C GLY A 149 3.30 8.51 -4.41
N GLY A 150 3.40 7.73 -3.34
CA GLY A 150 4.32 6.61 -3.20
C GLY A 150 5.58 7.09 -2.50
N PHE A 151 6.28 8.06 -3.09
CA PHE A 151 7.49 8.65 -2.51
C PHE A 151 8.55 7.61 -2.12
N HIS A 152 8.46 6.40 -2.67
CA HIS A 152 9.39 5.31 -2.37
C HIS A 152 10.78 5.68 -2.87
N MET A 153 10.87 6.31 -4.04
CA MET A 153 12.12 6.72 -4.65
C MET A 153 12.89 7.72 -3.78
N PHE A 154 12.21 8.62 -3.06
CA PHE A 154 12.86 9.58 -2.15
C PHE A 154 13.74 8.94 -1.07
N ARG A 155 13.52 7.66 -0.77
CA ARG A 155 14.33 6.91 0.21
C ARG A 155 15.68 6.47 -0.35
N HIS A 156 15.80 6.31 -1.67
CA HIS A 156 17.00 5.82 -2.34
C HIS A 156 17.83 6.93 -2.99
N PHE A 157 17.37 8.19 -2.93
CA PHE A 157 18.19 9.32 -3.35
C PHE A 157 19.35 9.52 -2.38
N LYS A 158 20.57 9.29 -2.86
CA LYS A 158 21.79 9.76 -2.20
C LYS A 158 22.03 11.19 -2.68
N ILE A 159 21.92 12.18 -1.79
CA ILE A 159 22.43 13.53 -2.06
C ILE A 159 23.96 13.39 -2.15
N MET A 160 24.54 13.66 -3.33
CA MET A 160 25.99 13.71 -3.50
C MET A 160 26.60 14.91 -2.78
#